data_AF-A0A934KSP8-F1
#
_entry.id   AF-A0A934KSP8-F1
#
_cell.length_a   1.000
_cell.length_b   1.000
_cell.length_c   1.000
_cell.angle_alpha   90.00
_cell.angle_beta   90.00
_cell.angle_gamma   90.00
#
_symmetry.space_group_name_H-M   'P 1'
#
loop_
_entity.id
_entity.type
_entity.pdbx_description
1 polymer ?
#
loop_
_entity_poly.entity_id
_entity_poly.type
_entity_poly.pdbx_seq_one_letter_code
_entity_poly.pdbx_strand_id
1 'polypeptide(L)'
;PSFSVTGLTSNTTYSFTVLANDLAGNASLAGNTVNVTTLSNPDTQSPSAVTTLAASNITTNSAQLTWSASTDNVGVVSYEVFRGGQ
;
A
#
# COMPACT_ATOMS: atom_id res chain seq x y z
N PRO A 1 -17.21 8.08 24.84
CA PRO A 1 -16.30 9.18 24.42
C PRO A 1 -15.31 8.64 23.39
N SER A 2 -14.95 9.42 22.37
CA SER A 2 -13.94 9.06 21.37
C SER A 2 -13.08 10.28 21.02
N PHE A 3 -11.87 10.03 20.55
CA PHE A 3 -10.93 11.07 20.14
C PHE A 3 -10.17 10.62 18.89
N SER A 4 -10.04 11.51 17.91
CA SER A 4 -9.31 11.25 16.66
C SER A 4 -7.92 11.86 16.73
N VAL A 5 -6.90 11.01 16.70
CA VAL A 5 -5.50 11.45 16.64
C VAL A 5 -5.13 11.66 15.17
N THR A 6 -4.55 12.83 14.85
CA THR A 6 -4.11 13.20 13.49
C THR A 6 -2.64 13.63 13.51
N GLY A 7 -2.00 13.71 12.34
CA GLY A 7 -0.59 14.12 12.22
C GLY A 7 0.44 13.07 12.63
N LEU A 8 0.06 11.78 12.65
CA LEU A 8 0.97 10.67 12.91
C LEU A 8 1.81 10.33 11.66
N THR A 9 3.04 9.86 11.87
CA THR A 9 3.89 9.31 10.81
C THR A 9 3.39 7.92 10.41
N SER A 10 3.48 7.59 9.12
CA SER A 10 3.14 6.27 8.58
C SER A 10 4.12 5.18 9.04
N ASN A 11 3.68 3.92 9.00
CA ASN A 11 4.45 2.74 9.41
C ASN A 11 5.17 2.91 10.76
N THR A 12 4.53 3.60 11.70
CA THR A 12 5.13 3.98 12.99
C THR A 12 4.24 3.50 14.12
N THR A 13 4.85 2.85 15.11
CA THR A 13 4.14 2.39 16.31
C THR A 13 4.08 3.50 17.35
N TYR A 14 2.88 3.79 17.83
CA TYR A 14 2.59 4.73 18.91
C TYR A 14 1.93 4.01 20.08
N SER A 15 2.19 4.50 21.30
CA SER A 15 1.52 4.05 22.52
C SER A 15 0.59 5.14 23.04
N PHE A 16 -0.63 4.75 23.41
CA PHE A 16 -1.64 5.66 23.93
C PHE A 16 -2.19 5.19 25.26
N THR A 17 -2.43 6.15 26.16
CA THR A 17 -3.09 5.97 27.45
C THR A 17 -4.04 7.13 27.69
N VAL A 18 -5.13 6.91 28.42
CA VAL A 18 -6.14 7.94 28.73
C VAL A 18 -6.24 8.15 30.23
N LEU A 19 -6.35 9.41 30.65
CA LEU A 19 -6.64 9.83 32.02
C LEU A 19 -7.95 10.64 32.03
N ALA A 20 -8.74 10.51 33.09
CA ALA A 20 -9.89 11.36 33.33
C ALA A 20 -9.49 12.50 34.28
N ASN A 21 -10.00 13.71 34.06
CA ASN A 21 -9.81 14.85 34.95
C ASN A 21 -11.18 15.38 35.40
N ASP A 22 -11.30 15.86 36.64
CA ASP A 22 -12.51 16.50 37.16
C ASP A 22 -12.40 18.05 37.17
N LEU A 23 -13.48 18.72 37.56
CA LEU A 23 -13.55 20.19 37.62
C LEU A 23 -12.75 20.80 38.78
N ALA A 24 -12.35 20.00 39.77
CA ALA A 24 -11.52 20.43 40.89
C ALA A 24 -10.02 20.28 40.59
N GLY A 25 -9.67 19.79 39.39
CA GLY A 25 -8.28 19.58 38.96
C GLY A 25 -7.69 18.25 39.40
N ASN A 26 -8.50 17.28 39.86
CA ASN A 26 -8.02 15.94 40.17
C ASN A 26 -7.95 15.09 38.89
N ALA A 27 -6.88 14.32 38.73
CA ALA A 27 -6.70 13.36 37.65
C ALA A 27 -6.87 11.91 38.16
N SER A 28 -7.41 11.02 37.32
CA SER A 28 -7.39 9.58 37.57
C SER A 28 -5.98 9.01 37.44
N LEU A 29 -5.78 7.76 37.86
CA LEU A 29 -4.62 6.99 37.41
C LEU A 29 -4.66 6.79 35.89
N ALA A 30 -3.49 6.57 35.29
CA ALA A 30 -3.35 6.21 33.89
C ALA A 30 -4.10 4.89 33.61
N GLY A 31 -4.92 4.88 32.56
CA GLY A 31 -5.59 3.67 32.07
C GLY A 31 -4.62 2.64 31.45
N ASN A 32 -5.16 1.66 30.73
CA ASN A 32 -4.35 0.71 29.99
C ASN A 32 -3.62 1.37 28.81
N THR A 33 -2.45 0.84 28.46
CA THR A 33 -1.70 1.25 27.27
C THR A 33 -2.13 0.43 26.07
N VAL A 34 -2.42 1.10 24.95
CA VAL A 34 -2.66 0.46 23.66
C VAL A 34 -1.53 0.85 22.70
N ASN A 35 -0.94 -0.13 22.04
CA ASN A 35 0.01 0.09 20.96
C ASN A 35 -0.72 0.01 19.62
N VAL A 36 -0.54 1.04 18.78
CA VAL A 36 -1.13 1.11 17.44
C VAL A 36 -0.02 1.39 16.44
N THR A 37 0.09 0.57 15.40
CA THR A 37 0.97 0.83 14.26
C THR A 37 0.15 1.44 13.14
N THR A 38 0.56 2.62 12.68
CA THR A 38 -0.06 3.27 11.51
C THR A 38 0.24 2.48 10.24
N LEU A 39 -0.65 2.57 9.25
CA LEU A 39 -0.44 1.93 7.96
C LEU A 39 0.76 2.54 7.23
N SER A 40 1.36 1.76 6.33
CA SER A 40 2.35 2.27 5.38
C SER A 40 1.73 3.27 4.42
N ASN A 41 2.55 4.13 3.81
CA ASN A 41 2.07 4.97 2.71
C ASN A 41 1.48 4.09 1.60
N PRO A 42 0.41 4.55 0.94
CA PRO A 42 -0.04 3.91 -0.28
C PRO A 42 1.09 3.98 -1.32
N ASP A 43 1.22 2.92 -2.09
CA ASP A 43 2.11 2.96 -3.24
C ASP A 43 1.50 3.84 -4.34
N THR A 44 2.35 4.64 -4.96
CA THR A 44 1.97 5.65 -5.97
C THR A 44 2.84 5.59 -7.21
N GLN A 45 3.86 4.73 -7.22
CA GLN A 45 4.72 4.51 -8.36
C GLN A 45 4.06 3.47 -9.27
N SER A 46 4.18 3.67 -10.58
CA SER A 46 3.63 2.74 -11.57
C SER A 46 4.71 1.78 -12.04
N PRO A 47 4.34 0.54 -12.41
CA PRO A 47 5.27 -0.39 -13.04
C PRO A 47 5.91 0.20 -14.31
N SER A 48 7.14 -0.21 -14.61
CA SER A 48 7.80 0.16 -15.86
C SER A 48 7.04 -0.39 -17.07
N ALA A 49 7.06 0.34 -18.18
CA ALA A 49 6.51 -0.18 -19.44
C ALA A 49 7.30 -1.41 -19.92
N VAL A 50 6.61 -2.35 -20.57
CA VAL A 50 7.26 -3.45 -21.30
C VAL A 50 7.90 -2.89 -22.57
N THR A 51 9.21 -3.07 -22.74
CA THR A 51 9.97 -2.52 -23.89
C THR A 51 10.48 -3.58 -24.86
N THR A 52 10.39 -4.87 -24.51
CA THR A 52 10.97 -5.98 -25.27
C THR A 52 9.93 -6.97 -25.78
N LEU A 53 8.69 -6.50 -26.01
CA LEU A 53 7.61 -7.33 -26.55
C LEU A 53 8.00 -7.86 -27.94
N ALA A 54 7.98 -9.18 -28.09
CA ALA A 54 8.27 -9.88 -29.33
C ALA A 54 7.25 -11.00 -29.58
N ALA A 55 7.08 -11.35 -30.85
CA ALA A 55 6.27 -12.49 -31.28
C ALA A 55 7.15 -13.59 -31.88
N SER A 56 6.83 -14.84 -31.59
CA SER A 56 7.51 -16.03 -32.10
C SER A 56 6.52 -17.18 -32.33
N ASN A 57 6.99 -18.32 -32.85
CA ASN A 57 6.19 -19.54 -33.05
C ASN A 57 4.86 -19.29 -33.76
N ILE A 58 4.92 -18.54 -34.87
CA ILE A 58 3.75 -18.11 -35.63
C ILE A 58 3.24 -19.26 -36.49
N THR A 59 1.94 -19.54 -36.42
CA THR A 59 1.22 -20.49 -37.29
C THR A 59 0.10 -19.76 -38.03
N THR A 60 -0.68 -20.49 -38.83
CA THR A 60 -1.88 -19.95 -39.48
C THR A 60 -2.83 -19.27 -38.49
N ASN A 61 -2.93 -19.77 -37.25
CA ASN A 61 -3.95 -19.35 -36.28
C ASN A 61 -3.40 -19.04 -34.88
N SER A 62 -2.09 -18.94 -34.70
CA SER A 62 -1.49 -18.66 -33.38
C SER A 62 -0.15 -17.93 -33.48
N ALA A 63 0.22 -17.27 -32.40
CA ALA A 63 1.56 -16.76 -32.15
C ALA A 63 1.85 -16.85 -30.65
N GLN A 64 3.12 -16.97 -30.28
CA GLN A 64 3.58 -16.82 -28.92
C GLN A 64 4.09 -15.40 -28.72
N LEU A 65 3.72 -14.76 -27.61
CA LEU A 65 4.26 -13.46 -27.20
C LEU A 65 5.22 -13.66 -26.02
N THR A 66 6.37 -13.01 -26.09
CA THR A 66 7.36 -12.98 -25.00
C THR A 66 7.82 -11.56 -24.74
N TRP A 67 8.15 -11.25 -23.50
CA TRP A 67 8.68 -9.97 -23.08
C TRP A 67 9.51 -10.12 -21.80
N SER A 68 10.34 -9.11 -21.51
CA SER A 68 11.04 -8.97 -20.24
C SER A 68 10.09 -8.44 -19.17
N ALA A 69 10.22 -8.96 -17.94
CA ALA A 69 9.40 -8.50 -16.83
C ALA A 69 9.62 -7.01 -16.55
N SER A 70 8.52 -6.30 -16.35
CA SER A 70 8.51 -4.95 -15.79
C SER A 70 8.95 -4.97 -14.33
N THR A 71 9.45 -3.82 -13.86
CA THR A 71 9.81 -3.61 -12.45
C THR A 71 8.89 -2.59 -11.81
N ASP A 72 8.70 -2.73 -10.50
CA ASP A 72 7.94 -1.82 -9.65
C ASP A 72 8.45 -1.96 -8.20
N ASN A 73 8.27 -0.95 -7.35
CA ASN A 73 8.74 -0.96 -5.96
C ASN A 73 7.92 -1.85 -5.02
N VAL A 74 6.67 -2.18 -5.35
CA VAL A 74 5.87 -3.21 -4.63
C VAL A 74 5.65 -4.47 -5.46
N GLY A 75 6.10 -4.46 -6.71
CA GLY A 75 6.09 -5.61 -7.62
C GLY A 75 4.93 -5.60 -8.61
N VAL A 76 5.10 -6.31 -9.71
CA VAL A 76 4.12 -6.40 -10.79
C VAL A 76 3.24 -7.64 -10.61
N VAL A 77 1.93 -7.44 -10.52
CA VAL A 77 0.97 -8.51 -10.21
C VAL A 77 0.40 -9.19 -11.47
N SER A 78 0.22 -8.44 -12.56
CA SER A 78 -0.36 -8.94 -13.80
C SER A 78 0.12 -8.14 -15.02
N TYR A 79 -0.11 -8.70 -16.21
CA TYR A 79 0.04 -8.01 -17.48
C TYR A 79 -1.29 -8.10 -18.25
N GLU A 80 -1.71 -7.01 -18.86
CA GLU A 80 -2.83 -6.98 -19.80
C GLU A 80 -2.29 -6.96 -21.23
N VAL A 81 -2.89 -7.75 -22.13
CA VAL A 81 -2.47 -7.86 -23.52
C VAL A 81 -3.64 -7.51 -24.43
N PHE A 82 -3.48 -6.44 -25.20
CA PHE A 82 -4.49 -5.89 -26.08
C PHE A 82 -4.22 -6.25 -27.54
N ARG A 83 -5.29 -6.53 -28.32
CA ARG A 83 -5.19 -6.85 -29.75
C ARG A 83 -5.79 -5.71 -30.56
N GLY A 84 -4.96 -5.04 -31.35
CA GLY A 84 -5.40 -3.86 -32.10
C GLY A 84 -5.38 -2.55 -31.30
N GLY A 85 -4.72 -2.55 -30.13
CA GLY A 85 -4.53 -1.34 -29.31
C GLY A 85 -5.72 -0.96 -28.42
N GLN A 86 -6.69 -1.86 -28.24
CA GLN A 86 -7.85 -1.73 -27.36
C GLN A 86 -8.09 -3.01 -26.57
#